data_AF-A0A3A4YMY1-F1
#
_entry.id   AF-A0A3A4YMY1-F1
#
_cell.length_a   1.000
_cell.length_b   1.000
_cell.length_c   1.000
_cell.angle_alpha   90.00
_cell.angle_beta   90.00
_cell.angle_gamma   90.00
#
_symmetry.space_group_name_H-M   'P 1'
#
loop_
_entity.id
_entity.type
_entity.pdbx_description
1 polymer ?
#
loop_
_entity_poly.entity_id
_entity_poly.type
_entity_poly.pdbx_seq_one_letter_code
_entity_poly.pdbx_strand_id
1 'polypeptide(L)'
;MKEDGYKVISVQNLTVTYPWSNQPALKKVSLQLSRGEIGLLLGHNGSGKSTLLHCLSGLIPRMQPARIEGECGVSQKTGTVLQDSDIFLLPTVAEELEFHLYNQGWPAKNVVSDYNNLPPCFNWVR
;
A
#
# COMPACT_ATOMS: atom_id res chain seq x y z
N MET A 1 -30.25 -2.18 -11.47
CA MET A 1 -29.87 -1.62 -10.16
C MET A 1 -28.42 -1.18 -10.30
N LYS A 2 -28.09 0.08 -10.05
CA LYS A 2 -26.69 0.55 -10.14
C LYS A 2 -25.91 -0.18 -9.04
N GLU A 3 -24.90 -0.95 -9.40
CA GLU A 3 -23.93 -1.48 -8.44
C GLU A 3 -23.28 -0.27 -7.76
N ASP A 4 -23.69 0.03 -6.54
CA ASP A 4 -22.91 0.89 -5.66
C ASP A 4 -21.55 0.22 -5.51
N GLY A 5 -20.56 0.77 -6.22
CA GLY A 5 -19.25 0.18 -6.39
C GLY A 5 -18.68 -0.25 -5.04
N TYR A 6 -18.28 -1.52 -4.95
CA TYR A 6 -17.70 -2.10 -3.74
C TYR A 6 -16.57 -1.19 -3.22
N LYS A 7 -16.77 -0.59 -2.03
CA LYS A 7 -15.81 0.36 -1.44
C LYS A 7 -14.54 -0.39 -1.04
N VAL A 8 -13.42 -0.06 -1.69
CA VAL A 8 -12.12 -0.67 -1.38
C VAL A 8 -11.39 0.17 -0.35
N ILE A 9 -11.34 1.49 -0.54
CA ILE A 9 -10.69 2.44 0.37
C ILE A 9 -11.76 3.36 0.97
N SER A 10 -11.72 3.53 2.29
CA SER A 10 -12.58 4.48 3.02
C SER A 10 -11.76 5.21 4.08
N VAL A 11 -11.72 6.54 3.99
CA VAL A 11 -11.05 7.42 4.94
C VAL A 11 -12.05 8.48 5.38
N GLN A 12 -12.22 8.66 6.70
CA GLN A 12 -13.19 9.59 7.27
C GLN A 12 -12.56 10.46 8.35
N ASN A 13 -12.51 11.77 8.09
CA ASN A 13 -12.02 12.80 9.00
C ASN A 13 -10.62 12.50 9.58
N LEU A 14 -9.78 11.82 8.81
CA LEU A 14 -8.49 11.34 9.25
C LEU A 14 -7.56 12.52 9.59
N THR A 15 -7.10 12.54 10.83
CA THR A 15 -6.10 13.47 11.33
C THR A 15 -4.93 12.67 11.89
N VAL A 16 -3.72 13.00 11.44
CA VAL A 16 -2.49 12.29 11.83
C VAL A 16 -1.48 13.30 12.31
N THR A 17 -1.00 13.12 13.54
CA THR A 17 0.00 13.98 14.17
C THR A 17 1.16 13.13 14.68
N TYR A 18 2.37 13.46 14.23
CA TYR A 18 3.57 12.78 14.69
C TYR A 18 4.03 13.29 16.06
N PRO A 19 4.70 12.47 16.90
CA PRO A 19 5.12 12.86 18.26
C PRO A 19 6.04 14.10 18.30
N TRP A 20 6.83 14.32 17.26
CA TRP A 20 7.78 15.42 17.16
C TRP A 20 7.19 16.71 16.56
N SER A 21 5.88 16.75 16.27
CA SER A 21 5.22 17.92 15.68
C SER A 21 3.94 18.26 16.42
N ASN A 22 3.76 19.54 16.73
CA ASN A 22 2.47 20.05 17.23
C ASN A 22 1.46 20.30 16.10
N GLN A 23 1.91 20.31 14.84
CA GLN A 23 1.04 20.46 13.69
C GLN A 23 0.71 19.10 13.07
N PRO A 24 -0.57 18.84 12.73
CA PRO A 24 -0.97 17.60 12.09
C PRO A 24 -0.40 17.52 10.66
N ALA A 25 0.15 16.36 10.32
CA ALA A 25 0.61 16.05 8.95
C ALA A 25 -0.58 15.80 8.00
N LEU A 26 -1.70 15.30 8.53
CA LEU A 26 -3.00 15.22 7.85
C LEU A 26 -4.05 15.85 8.75
N LYS A 27 -4.97 16.65 8.20
CA LYS A 27 -6.01 17.34 8.98
C LYS A 27 -7.38 17.10 8.35
N LYS A 28 -8.22 16.31 9.04
CA LYS A 28 -9.61 16.00 8.66
C LYS A 28 -9.77 15.55 7.19
N VAL A 29 -8.89 14.67 6.73
CA VAL A 29 -8.94 14.15 5.35
C VAL A 29 -10.03 13.09 5.24
N SER A 30 -10.87 13.21 4.21
CA SER A 30 -11.91 12.22 3.88
C SER A 30 -11.84 11.89 2.40
N LEU A 31 -11.80 10.60 2.06
CA LEU A 31 -11.84 10.13 0.68
C LEU A 31 -12.39 8.71 0.61
N GLN A 32 -12.80 8.31 -0.59
CA GLN A 32 -13.27 6.97 -0.88
C GLN A 32 -12.81 6.57 -2.27
N LEU A 33 -12.38 5.31 -2.43
CA LEU A 33 -12.19 4.68 -3.74
C LEU A 33 -12.92 3.35 -3.78
N SER A 34 -13.62 3.14 -4.89
CA SER A 34 -14.38 1.93 -5.21
C SER A 34 -13.53 0.98 -6.05
N ARG A 35 -13.93 -0.29 -6.11
CA ARG A 35 -13.25 -1.30 -6.92
C ARG A 35 -13.20 -0.87 -8.39
N GLY A 36 -12.01 -0.93 -8.99
CA GLY A 36 -11.78 -0.57 -10.39
C GLY A 36 -11.45 0.91 -10.61
N GLU A 37 -11.52 1.74 -9.57
CA GLU A 37 -11.11 3.14 -9.67
C GLU A 37 -9.59 3.30 -9.53
N ILE A 38 -9.03 4.26 -10.28
CA ILE A 38 -7.65 4.67 -10.17
C ILE A 38 -7.63 6.09 -9.60
N GLY A 39 -7.08 6.23 -8.40
CA GLY A 39 -6.91 7.53 -7.73
C GLY A 39 -5.51 8.09 -7.94
N LEU A 40 -5.43 9.41 -8.18
CA LEU A 40 -4.17 10.14 -8.22
C LEU A 40 -4.11 11.14 -7.06
N LEU A 41 -3.12 10.97 -6.18
CA LEU A 41 -2.91 11.85 -5.03
C LEU A 41 -1.80 12.87 -5.35
N LEU A 42 -2.18 14.13 -5.56
CA LEU A 42 -1.27 15.23 -5.88
C LEU A 42 -1.11 16.20 -4.70
N GLY A 43 0.02 16.92 -4.70
CA GLY A 43 0.31 17.96 -3.69
C GLY A 43 1.81 18.24 -3.59
N HIS A 44 2.16 19.40 -3.03
CA HIS A 44 3.56 19.79 -2.82
C HIS A 44 4.29 18.90 -1.80
N ASN A 45 5.62 19.00 -1.72
CA ASN A 45 6.38 18.29 -0.70
C ASN A 45 5.94 18.72 0.71
N GLY A 46 5.80 17.75 1.61
CA GLY A 46 5.28 18.00 2.97
C GLY A 46 3.76 18.10 3.08
N SER A 47 2.98 17.96 2.01
CA SER A 47 1.50 18.03 2.07
C SER A 47 0.81 16.81 2.70
N GLY A 48 1.57 15.85 3.26
CA GLY A 48 1.02 14.66 3.92
C GLY A 48 0.72 13.44 3.03
N LYS A 49 1.07 13.47 1.73
CA LYS A 49 0.79 12.36 0.79
C LYS A 49 1.33 11.01 1.28
N SER A 50 2.62 10.96 1.63
CA SER A 50 3.25 9.75 2.12
C SER A 50 2.62 9.30 3.44
N THR A 51 2.25 10.24 4.32
CA THR A 51 1.51 9.92 5.55
C THR A 51 0.17 9.24 5.25
N LEU A 52 -0.58 9.73 4.26
CA LEU A 52 -1.85 9.11 3.86
C LEU A 52 -1.65 7.72 3.27
N LEU A 53 -0.67 7.55 2.38
CA LEU A 53 -0.33 6.25 1.80
C LEU A 53 0.16 5.26 2.87
N HIS A 54 0.92 5.72 3.86
CA HIS A 54 1.37 4.89 4.99
C HIS A 54 0.23 4.48 5.92
N CYS A 55 -0.80 5.31 6.08
CA CYS A 55 -2.03 4.91 6.80
C CYS A 55 -2.78 3.84 6.02
N LEU A 56 -2.91 4.00 4.71
CA LEU A 56 -3.61 3.04 3.84
C LEU A 56 -2.88 1.70 3.69
N SER A 57 -1.54 1.70 3.68
CA SER A 57 -0.74 0.47 3.74
C SER A 57 -0.68 -0.15 5.14
N GLY A 58 -1.19 0.58 6.15
CA GLY A 58 -1.18 0.20 7.55
C GLY A 58 0.22 0.19 8.19
N LEU A 59 1.18 0.92 7.62
CA LEU A 59 2.47 1.23 8.26
C LEU A 59 2.27 2.17 9.46
N ILE A 60 1.37 3.13 9.34
CA ILE A 60 0.94 4.00 10.44
C ILE A 60 -0.36 3.42 11.04
N PRO A 61 -0.48 3.25 12.36
CA PRO A 61 0.50 3.57 13.41
C PRO A 61 1.43 2.39 13.79
N ARG A 62 1.35 1.25 13.10
CA ARG A 62 1.95 -0.02 13.54
C ARG A 62 3.49 0.00 13.56
N MET A 63 4.10 0.48 12.48
CA MET A 63 5.55 0.57 12.32
C MET A 63 6.09 1.96 12.64
N GLN A 64 5.26 2.99 12.43
CA GLN A 64 5.61 4.38 12.71
C GLN A 64 4.62 4.98 13.71
N PRO A 65 5.06 5.33 14.93
CA PRO A 65 4.18 5.93 15.94
C PRO A 65 3.59 7.26 15.47
N ALA A 66 2.27 7.39 15.57
CA ALA A 66 1.55 8.64 15.34
C ALA A 66 0.24 8.63 16.13
N ARG A 67 -0.22 9.82 16.55
CA ARG A 67 -1.58 9.99 17.05
C ARG A 67 -2.53 10.05 15.86
N ILE A 68 -3.56 9.22 15.88
CA ILE A 68 -4.57 9.13 14.82
C ILE A 68 -5.94 9.46 15.40
N GLU A 69 -6.68 10.30 14.69
CA GLU A 69 -8.10 10.57 14.92
C GLU A 69 -8.87 10.33 13.61
N GLY A 70 -10.11 9.87 13.70
CA GLY A 70 -10.92 9.47 12.54
C GLY A 70 -10.70 8.01 12.14
N GLU A 71 -11.16 7.65 10.94
CA GLU A 71 -11.16 6.28 10.44
C GLU A 71 -10.42 6.17 9.11
N CYS A 72 -9.68 5.07 8.95
CA CYS A 72 -8.97 4.72 7.72
C CYS A 72 -9.01 3.20 7.55
N GLY A 73 -9.57 2.73 6.45
CA GLY A 73 -9.77 1.31 6.21
C GLY A 73 -9.62 0.93 4.75
N VAL A 74 -9.06 -0.26 4.53
CA VAL A 74 -9.02 -0.93 3.24
C VAL A 74 -9.65 -2.31 3.36
N SER A 75 -10.63 -2.61 2.51
CA SER A 75 -11.46 -3.83 2.62
C SER A 75 -10.85 -5.06 1.95
N GLN A 76 -9.65 -4.94 1.38
CA GLN A 76 -8.94 -6.01 0.66
C GLN A 76 -7.45 -6.01 1.04
N LYS A 77 -6.73 -7.10 0.70
CA LYS A 77 -5.26 -7.13 0.82
C LYS A 77 -4.65 -6.04 -0.04
N THR A 78 -3.75 -5.25 0.54
CA THR A 78 -3.04 -4.16 -0.12
C THR A 78 -1.58 -4.51 -0.35
N GLY A 79 -1.09 -4.28 -1.56
CA GLY A 79 0.35 -4.18 -1.85
C GLY A 79 0.76 -2.70 -1.92
N THR A 80 2.00 -2.40 -1.57
CA THR A 80 2.57 -1.05 -1.70
C THR A 80 3.91 -1.15 -2.40
N VAL A 81 4.08 -0.39 -3.48
CA VAL A 81 5.38 -0.16 -4.10
C VAL A 81 5.94 1.12 -3.49
N LEU A 82 7.12 1.02 -2.92
CA LEU A 82 7.76 2.13 -2.21
C LEU A 82 8.49 3.03 -3.20
N GLN A 83 8.64 4.31 -2.83
CA GLN A 83 9.31 5.31 -3.67
C GLN A 83 10.80 5.00 -3.84
N ASP A 84 11.42 4.41 -2.82
CA ASP A 84 12.82 4.01 -2.83
C ASP A 84 12.93 2.54 -3.28
N SER A 85 13.74 2.30 -4.31
CA SER A 85 14.00 0.98 -4.88
C SER A 85 15.08 0.22 -4.12
N ASP A 86 15.85 0.85 -3.23
CA ASP A 86 16.97 0.21 -2.53
C ASP A 86 16.53 -0.74 -1.40
N ILE A 87 15.25 -1.11 -1.39
CA ILE A 87 14.61 -1.98 -0.41
C ILE A 87 14.67 -3.45 -0.84
N PHE A 88 15.14 -3.75 -2.06
CA PHE A 88 15.37 -5.11 -2.50
C PHE A 88 16.54 -5.73 -1.73
N LEU A 89 16.28 -6.83 -1.05
CA LEU A 89 17.23 -7.47 -0.15
C LEU A 89 17.95 -8.63 -0.82
N LEU A 90 17.36 -9.19 -1.89
CA LEU A 90 17.86 -10.37 -2.55
C LEU A 90 18.62 -10.04 -3.85
N PRO A 91 19.62 -10.87 -4.22
CA PRO A 91 20.49 -10.60 -5.37
C PRO A 91 19.76 -10.46 -6.71
N THR A 92 18.62 -11.12 -6.87
CA THR A 92 17.84 -11.11 -8.11
C THR A 92 16.36 -10.80 -7.88
N VAL A 93 15.72 -10.22 -8.89
CA VAL A 93 14.26 -10.00 -8.92
C VAL A 93 13.50 -11.30 -8.73
N ALA A 94 14.00 -12.40 -9.31
CA ALA A 94 13.37 -13.70 -9.19
C ALA A 94 13.35 -14.19 -7.73
N GLU A 95 14.48 -14.09 -7.03
CA GLU A 95 14.58 -14.47 -5.62
C GLU A 95 13.69 -13.61 -4.71
N GLU A 96 13.59 -12.31 -4.98
CA GLU A 96 12.68 -11.40 -4.26
C GLU A 96 11.21 -11.82 -4.42
N LEU A 97 10.80 -12.14 -5.66
CA LEU A 97 9.45 -12.63 -5.94
C LEU A 97 9.18 -13.98 -5.28
N GLU A 98 10.13 -14.93 -5.34
CA GLU A 98 10.01 -16.23 -4.68
C GLU A 98 9.86 -16.08 -3.17
N PHE A 99 10.67 -15.23 -2.54
CA PHE A 99 10.59 -14.94 -1.11
C PHE A 99 9.23 -14.36 -0.72
N HIS A 100 8.71 -13.41 -1.50
CA HIS A 100 7.40 -12.83 -1.25
C HIS A 100 6.27 -13.87 -1.37
N LEU A 101 6.29 -14.69 -2.43
CA LEU A 101 5.27 -15.72 -2.66
C LEU A 101 5.34 -16.80 -1.58
N TYR A 102 6.53 -17.21 -1.17
CA TYR A 102 6.73 -18.13 -0.07
C TYR A 102 6.09 -17.62 1.24
N ASN A 103 6.28 -16.33 1.57
CA ASN A 103 5.65 -15.70 2.74
C ASN A 103 4.12 -15.66 2.65
N GLN A 104 3.54 -15.79 1.45
CA GLN A 104 2.10 -15.94 1.24
C GLN A 104 1.61 -17.40 1.28
N GLY A 105 2.50 -18.36 1.54
CA GLY A 105 2.19 -19.80 1.62
C GLY A 105 2.35 -20.55 0.30
N TRP A 106 2.99 -19.96 -0.71
CA TRP A 106 3.33 -20.68 -1.94
C TRP A 106 4.55 -21.60 -1.74
N PRO A 107 4.69 -22.69 -2.51
CA PRO A 107 5.82 -23.60 -2.38
C PRO A 107 7.17 -22.87 -2.58
N ALA A 108 8.16 -23.17 -1.74
CA ALA A 108 9.44 -22.45 -1.68
C ALA A 108 10.38 -22.66 -2.88
N LYS A 109 10.08 -23.60 -3.78
CA LYS A 109 10.96 -23.96 -4.90
C LYS A 109 10.20 -23.94 -6.20
N ASN A 110 10.82 -23.30 -7.20
CA ASN A 110 10.42 -23.28 -8.60
C ASN A 110 9.12 -22.55 -8.95
N VAL A 111 8.73 -21.54 -8.17
CA VAL A 111 7.56 -20.72 -8.53
C VAL A 111 7.93 -19.70 -9.60
N VAL A 112 9.16 -19.17 -9.58
CA VAL A 112 9.61 -18.16 -10.54
C VAL A 112 10.62 -18.76 -11.54
N SER A 113 11.32 -19.85 -11.20
CA SER A 113 12.21 -20.53 -12.16
C SER A 113 11.50 -21.16 -13.37
N ASP A 114 10.19 -21.42 -13.27
CA ASP A 114 9.31 -21.67 -14.42
C ASP A 114 8.42 -20.45 -14.66
N TYR A 115 8.89 -19.52 -15.47
CA TYR A 115 8.18 -18.28 -15.86
C TYR A 115 6.77 -18.51 -16.40
N ASN A 116 6.41 -19.73 -16.84
CA ASN A 116 5.06 -20.05 -17.30
C ASN A 116 4.05 -20.22 -16.16
N ASN A 117 4.52 -20.40 -14.93
CA ASN A 117 3.67 -20.51 -13.73
C ASN A 117 3.36 -19.15 -13.09
N LEU A 118 3.95 -18.06 -13.61
CA LEU A 118 3.66 -16.73 -13.12
C LEU A 118 2.30 -16.22 -13.63
N PRO A 119 1.56 -15.45 -12.81
CA PRO A 119 0.36 -14.78 -13.27
C PRO A 119 0.63 -13.90 -14.51
N PRO A 120 -0.34 -13.71 -15.42
CA PRO A 120 -0.15 -12.94 -16.66
C PRO A 120 0.38 -11.52 -16.48
N CYS A 121 0.18 -10.92 -15.30
CA CYS A 121 0.72 -9.61 -14.95
C CYS A 121 2.25 -9.55 -14.78
N PHE A 122 2.96 -10.68 -14.82
CA PHE A 122 4.42 -10.77 -14.75
C PHE A 122 5.08 -11.10 -16.10
N ASN A 123 4.36 -11.01 -17.22
CA ASN A 123 4.92 -11.28 -18.55
C ASN A 123 6.09 -10.37 -18.96
N TRP A 124 6.33 -9.27 -18.24
CA TRP A 124 7.43 -8.32 -18.46
C TRP A 124 8.76 -8.74 -17.82
N VAL A 125 8.80 -9.84 -17.05
CA VAL A 125 10.02 -10.35 -16.39
C VAL A 125 10.86 -11.25 -17.33
N ARG A 126 10.47 -11.37 -18.61
CA ARG A 126 11.19 -12.14 -19.65
C ARG A 126 12.32 -11.36 -20.30
#